data_AF-F0YDX7-F1
#
_entry.id   AF-F0YDX7-F1
#
_cell.length_a   1.000
_cell.length_b   1.000
_cell.length_c   1.000
_cell.angle_alpha   90.00
_cell.angle_beta   90.00
_cell.angle_gamma   90.00
#
_symmetry.space_group_name_H-M   'P 1'
#
loop_
_entity.id
_entity.type
_entity.pdbx_description
1 polymer ?
#
loop_
_entity_poly.entity_id
_entity_poly.type
_entity_poly.pdbx_seq_one_letter_code
_entity_poly.pdbx_strand_id
1 'polypeptide(L)'
;MAPTGSGKTAVALIAILQAFARGQRAVYTSPIKALSNQKFSEFTQWFRGRGIDAHVTLLTGDVKIRAPPGCEKELIICTSEILRNKLVKASGADNGRLGCVVSDEIHYINDVDRGAVWEETLMHLPKHIQLVALSATLKDPQNFLHWIESARKRSGKLVRRLDRHVPLHVGGLCPRTGALLEFYGRAGKE
;
A
#
# COMPACT_ATOMS: atom_id res chain seq x y z
N MET A 1 9.99 0.11 -3.25
CA MET A 1 10.20 -1.34 -3.10
C MET A 1 11.19 -1.60 -1.97
N ALA A 2 10.79 -2.36 -0.96
CA ALA A 2 11.66 -2.77 0.14
C ALA A 2 11.08 -4.02 0.81
N PRO A 3 11.89 -4.89 1.43
CA PRO A 3 11.40 -6.08 2.13
C PRO A 3 10.32 -5.77 3.17
N THR A 4 9.49 -6.76 3.53
CA THR A 4 8.60 -6.66 4.70
C THR A 4 9.41 -6.33 5.95
N GLY A 5 8.85 -5.53 6.85
CA GLY A 5 9.57 -5.02 8.03
C GLY A 5 10.57 -3.88 7.76
N SER A 6 10.74 -3.43 6.52
CA SER A 6 11.72 -2.37 6.18
C SER A 6 11.18 -0.93 6.23
N GLY A 7 10.03 -0.71 6.89
CA GLY A 7 9.47 0.63 7.09
C GLY A 7 8.64 1.22 5.93
N LYS A 8 8.15 0.41 4.99
CA LYS A 8 7.30 0.88 3.87
C LYS A 8 6.09 1.71 4.33
N THR A 9 5.48 1.31 5.45
CA THR A 9 4.33 2.01 6.04
C THR A 9 4.67 3.44 6.48
N ALA A 10 5.92 3.75 6.83
CA ALA A 10 6.31 5.13 7.15
C ALA A 10 6.19 6.06 5.93
N VAL A 11 6.55 5.57 4.74
CA VAL A 11 6.39 6.32 3.48
C VAL A 11 4.92 6.58 3.17
N ALA A 12 4.06 5.56 3.38
CA ALA A 12 2.61 5.73 3.27
C ALA A 12 2.09 6.80 4.24
N LEU A 13 2.47 6.72 5.51
CA LEU A 13 2.07 7.67 6.55
C LEU A 13 2.44 9.11 6.19
N ILE A 14 3.69 9.34 5.75
CA ILE A 14 4.14 10.67 5.36
C ILE A 14 3.29 11.22 4.21
N ALA A 15 3.00 10.42 3.19
CA ALA A 15 2.18 10.85 2.07
C ALA A 15 0.72 11.15 2.48
N ILE A 16 0.15 10.33 3.37
CA ILE A 16 -1.19 10.55 3.94
C ILE A 16 -1.23 11.86 4.74
N LEU A 17 -0.24 12.09 5.62
CA LEU A 17 -0.15 13.32 6.41
C LEU A 17 0.06 14.56 5.53
N GLN A 18 0.82 14.44 4.44
CA GLN A 18 0.98 15.52 3.46
C GLN A 18 -0.34 15.86 2.76
N ALA A 19 -1.17 14.86 2.43
CA ALA A 19 -2.50 15.11 1.90
C ALA A 19 -3.38 15.83 2.93
N PHE A 20 -3.37 15.37 4.18
CA PHE A 20 -4.11 16.01 5.28
C PHE A 20 -3.69 17.47 5.50
N ALA A 21 -2.40 17.76 5.45
CA ALA A 21 -1.88 19.12 5.58
C ALA A 21 -2.35 20.06 4.46
N ARG A 22 -2.77 19.50 3.31
CA ARG A 22 -3.35 20.23 2.18
C ARG A 22 -4.88 20.28 2.21
N GLY A 23 -5.52 19.84 3.31
CA GLY A 23 -6.98 19.72 3.40
C GLY A 23 -7.57 18.62 2.50
N GLN A 24 -6.73 17.69 2.03
CA GLN A 24 -7.12 16.58 1.17
C GLN A 24 -7.22 15.29 1.97
N ARG A 25 -8.00 14.34 1.44
CA ARG A 25 -8.16 12.98 1.93
C ARG A 25 -7.12 12.07 1.30
N ALA A 26 -6.96 10.90 1.92
CA ALA A 26 -6.10 9.85 1.39
C ALA A 26 -6.84 8.52 1.32
N VAL A 27 -6.44 7.69 0.36
CA VAL A 27 -6.88 6.29 0.27
C VAL A 27 -5.69 5.38 0.50
N TYR A 28 -5.88 4.30 1.26
CA TYR A 28 -4.97 3.17 1.33
C TYR A 28 -5.68 1.95 0.76
N THR A 29 -5.14 1.36 -0.30
CA THR A 29 -5.70 0.15 -0.91
C THR A 29 -4.78 -1.04 -0.72
N SER A 30 -5.37 -2.20 -0.46
CA SER A 30 -4.67 -3.48 -0.37
C SER A 30 -5.47 -4.57 -1.09
N PRO A 31 -4.84 -5.66 -1.57
CA PRO A 31 -5.53 -6.65 -2.38
C PRO A 31 -6.42 -7.60 -1.56
N ILE A 32 -6.28 -7.63 -0.23
CA ILE A 32 -6.92 -8.62 0.63
C ILE A 32 -7.68 -7.92 1.78
N LYS A 33 -8.91 -8.38 2.05
CA LYS A 33 -9.76 -7.86 3.14
C LYS A 33 -9.06 -7.93 4.51
N ALA A 34 -8.40 -9.05 4.81
CA ALA A 34 -7.66 -9.23 6.07
C ALA A 34 -6.56 -8.16 6.26
N LEU A 35 -5.79 -7.85 5.20
CA LEU A 35 -4.78 -6.79 5.24
C LEU A 35 -5.43 -5.41 5.41
N SER A 36 -6.57 -5.16 4.76
CA SER A 36 -7.33 -3.91 4.94
C SER A 36 -7.78 -3.74 6.40
N ASN A 37 -8.31 -4.81 7.02
CA ASN A 37 -8.75 -4.79 8.42
C ASN A 37 -7.56 -4.57 9.38
N GLN A 38 -6.44 -5.23 9.12
CA GLN A 38 -5.20 -5.02 9.88
C GLN A 38 -4.75 -3.55 9.79
N LYS A 39 -4.67 -2.99 8.58
CA LYS A 39 -4.28 -1.59 8.38
C LYS A 39 -5.26 -0.61 9.03
N PHE A 40 -6.55 -0.92 9.02
CA PHE A 40 -7.55 -0.13 9.74
C PHE A 40 -7.27 -0.05 11.24
N SER A 41 -7.00 -1.19 11.89
CA SER A 41 -6.63 -1.21 13.30
C SER A 41 -5.33 -0.44 13.55
N GLU A 42 -4.29 -0.71 12.77
CA GLU A 42 -2.97 -0.08 12.89
C GLU A 42 -3.05 1.45 12.75
N PHE A 43 -3.67 1.97 11.69
CA PHE A 43 -3.77 3.41 11.47
C PHE A 43 -4.66 4.09 12.51
N THR A 44 -5.77 3.47 12.89
CA THR A 44 -6.68 4.02 13.92
C THR A 44 -5.95 4.16 15.26
N GLN A 45 -5.24 3.11 15.68
CA GLN A 45 -4.45 3.14 16.91
C GLN A 45 -3.31 4.15 16.81
N TRP A 46 -2.63 4.23 15.66
CA TRP A 46 -1.53 5.16 15.45
C TRP A 46 -1.97 6.62 15.52
N PHE A 47 -3.05 7.00 14.83
CA PHE A 47 -3.56 8.38 14.88
C PHE A 47 -4.01 8.74 16.30
N ARG A 48 -4.75 7.86 16.98
CA ARG A 48 -5.17 8.07 18.37
C ARG A 48 -3.97 8.22 19.31
N GLY A 49 -2.99 7.32 19.22
CA GLY A 49 -1.80 7.34 20.07
C GLY A 49 -0.90 8.56 19.83
N ARG A 50 -1.03 9.24 18.68
CA ARG A 50 -0.32 10.48 18.36
C ARG A 50 -1.15 11.75 18.56
N GLY A 51 -2.39 11.63 19.05
CA GLY A 51 -3.30 12.77 19.20
C GLY A 51 -3.66 13.46 17.89
N ILE A 52 -3.58 12.73 16.76
CA ILE A 52 -3.93 13.26 15.45
C ILE A 52 -5.44 13.09 15.26
N ASP A 53 -6.15 14.21 15.12
CA ASP A 53 -7.57 14.24 14.80
C ASP A 53 -7.80 13.86 13.33
N ALA A 54 -7.72 12.57 13.04
CA ALA A 54 -7.98 11.99 11.74
C ALA A 54 -8.88 10.76 11.89
N HIS A 55 -9.85 10.64 10.99
CA HIS A 55 -10.75 9.49 10.96
C HIS A 55 -10.29 8.47 9.94
N VAL A 56 -10.44 7.19 10.31
CA VAL A 56 -10.19 6.07 9.41
C VAL A 56 -11.53 5.47 9.00
N THR A 57 -11.78 5.40 7.70
CA THR A 57 -12.92 4.71 7.08
C THR A 57 -12.43 3.35 6.59
N LEU A 58 -13.21 2.28 6.80
CA LEU A 58 -12.94 0.95 6.24
C LEU A 58 -14.06 0.56 5.28
N LEU A 59 -13.71 0.31 4.02
CA LEU A 59 -14.64 -0.12 2.98
C LEU A 59 -14.15 -1.42 2.34
N THR A 60 -14.71 -2.54 2.77
CA THR A 60 -14.54 -3.84 2.11
C THR A 60 -15.87 -4.29 1.49
N GLY A 61 -15.87 -5.44 0.82
CA GLY A 61 -17.11 -6.03 0.31
C GLY A 61 -18.16 -6.28 1.39
N ASP A 62 -17.71 -6.62 2.61
CA ASP A 62 -18.59 -7.10 3.68
C ASP A 62 -18.76 -6.06 4.80
N VAL A 63 -17.72 -5.26 5.06
CA VAL A 63 -17.68 -4.31 6.19
C VAL A 63 -17.57 -2.88 5.67
N LYS A 64 -18.41 -1.98 6.19
CA LYS A 64 -18.41 -0.56 5.87
C LYS A 64 -18.46 0.26 7.15
N ILE A 65 -17.30 0.75 7.59
CA ILE A 65 -17.14 1.68 8.71
C ILE A 65 -16.81 3.04 8.09
N ARG A 66 -17.58 4.08 8.42
CA ARG A 66 -17.44 5.40 7.80
C ARG A 66 -17.12 6.47 8.83
N ALA A 67 -16.24 7.38 8.44
CA ALA A 67 -16.07 8.64 9.14
C ALA A 67 -17.37 9.46 9.15
N PRO A 68 -17.57 10.32 10.16
CA PRO A 68 -18.66 11.29 10.16
C PRO A 68 -18.65 12.18 8.92
N PRO A 69 -19.82 12.67 8.46
CA PRO A 69 -19.89 13.68 7.41
C PRO A 69 -19.07 14.92 7.77
N GLY A 70 -18.53 15.61 6.75
CA GLY A 70 -17.76 16.84 6.96
C GLY A 70 -16.32 16.64 7.42
N CYS A 71 -15.90 15.40 7.74
CA CYS A 71 -14.53 15.10 8.13
C CYS A 71 -13.50 15.65 7.13
N GLU A 72 -12.57 16.46 7.63
CA GLU A 72 -11.49 17.08 6.87
C GLU A 72 -10.34 16.10 6.62
N LYS A 73 -9.90 15.41 7.69
CA LYS A 73 -8.79 14.45 7.66
C LYS A 73 -9.32 13.02 7.67
N GLU A 74 -9.60 12.50 6.49
CA GLU A 74 -10.13 11.15 6.31
C GLU A 74 -9.12 10.26 5.58
N LEU A 75 -8.72 9.16 6.22
CA LEU A 75 -8.03 8.04 5.58
C LEU A 75 -9.04 6.94 5.24
N ILE A 76 -9.23 6.67 3.95
CA ILE A 76 -10.11 5.59 3.49
C ILE A 76 -9.28 4.35 3.21
N ILE A 77 -9.53 3.27 3.94
CA ILE A 77 -8.91 1.97 3.71
C ILE A 77 -9.91 1.09 2.97
N CYS A 78 -9.48 0.50 1.86
CA CYS A 78 -10.36 -0.34 1.06
C CYS A 78 -9.61 -1.43 0.30
N THR A 79 -10.35 -2.36 -0.30
CA THR A 79 -9.75 -3.30 -1.26
C THR A 79 -9.63 -2.65 -2.64
N SER A 80 -8.74 -3.17 -3.48
CA SER A 80 -8.51 -2.65 -4.83
C SER A 80 -9.78 -2.66 -5.68
N GLU A 81 -10.65 -3.67 -5.54
CA GLU A 81 -11.93 -3.75 -6.25
C GLU A 81 -12.89 -2.61 -5.85
N ILE A 82 -12.94 -2.27 -4.56
CA ILE A 82 -13.77 -1.17 -4.06
C ILE A 82 -13.26 0.17 -4.58
N LEU A 83 -11.94 0.39 -4.59
CA LEU A 83 -11.34 1.59 -5.17
C LEU A 83 -11.59 1.68 -6.67
N ARG A 84 -11.33 0.61 -7.42
CA ARG A 84 -11.61 0.50 -8.85
C ARG A 84 -13.04 0.87 -9.18
N ASN A 85 -13.99 0.26 -8.49
CA ASN A 85 -15.41 0.51 -8.70
C ASN A 85 -15.80 1.96 -8.40
N LYS A 86 -15.18 2.59 -7.40
CA LYS A 86 -15.38 4.01 -7.12
C LYS A 86 -14.82 4.88 -8.25
N LEU A 87 -13.60 4.61 -8.73
CA LEU A 87 -12.96 5.40 -9.79
C LEU A 87 -13.72 5.30 -11.11
N VAL A 88 -14.16 4.09 -11.48
CA VAL A 88 -14.93 3.85 -12.71
C VAL A 88 -16.31 4.52 -12.63
N LYS A 89 -17.01 4.41 -11.49
CA LYS A 89 -18.32 5.08 -11.31
C LYS A 89 -18.22 6.58 -11.14
N ALA A 90 -17.11 7.08 -10.62
CA ALA A 90 -16.96 8.49 -10.30
C ALA A 90 -16.89 9.35 -11.56
N SER A 91 -16.51 8.85 -12.74
CA SER A 91 -16.52 9.58 -14.02
C SER A 91 -16.28 11.10 -13.89
N GLY A 92 -15.16 11.49 -13.25
CA GLY A 92 -14.78 12.90 -13.06
C GLY A 92 -15.32 13.63 -11.81
N ALA A 93 -16.13 12.97 -10.97
CA ALA A 93 -16.78 13.52 -9.77
C ALA A 93 -16.04 13.20 -8.45
N ASP A 94 -14.70 13.10 -8.49
CA ASP A 94 -13.98 13.40 -7.24
C ASP A 94 -14.05 14.92 -7.07
N ASN A 95 -14.59 15.38 -5.94
CA ASN A 95 -14.75 16.80 -5.64
C ASN A 95 -13.39 17.53 -5.41
N GLY A 96 -12.30 17.02 -5.98
CA GLY A 96 -10.92 17.49 -5.80
C GLY A 96 -10.34 17.22 -4.41
N ARG A 97 -11.04 16.46 -3.56
CA ARG A 97 -10.63 16.24 -2.17
C ARG A 97 -9.67 15.06 -2.02
N LEU A 98 -9.54 14.13 -2.97
CA LEU A 98 -8.55 13.05 -2.87
C LEU A 98 -7.17 13.56 -3.30
N GLY A 99 -6.22 13.59 -2.37
CA GLY A 99 -4.85 14.06 -2.65
C GLY A 99 -3.85 12.94 -2.88
N CYS A 100 -4.07 11.78 -2.22
CA CYS A 100 -3.12 10.69 -2.19
C CYS A 100 -3.81 9.33 -2.22
N VAL A 101 -3.24 8.40 -3.00
CA VAL A 101 -3.58 6.98 -2.99
C VAL A 101 -2.31 6.20 -2.70
N VAL A 102 -2.30 5.50 -1.58
CA VAL A 102 -1.32 4.47 -1.25
C VAL A 102 -1.84 3.14 -1.77
N SER A 103 -1.05 2.51 -2.60
CA SER A 103 -1.32 1.20 -3.16
C SER A 103 -0.31 0.21 -2.58
N ASP A 104 -0.77 -0.66 -1.70
CA ASP A 104 0.06 -1.64 -1.03
C ASP A 104 0.03 -2.99 -1.74
N GLU A 105 1.15 -3.71 -1.64
CA GLU A 105 1.37 -5.01 -2.30
C GLU A 105 1.18 -4.97 -3.83
N ILE A 106 1.80 -3.99 -4.51
CA ILE A 106 1.71 -3.84 -5.99
C ILE A 106 2.14 -5.09 -6.77
N HIS A 107 2.89 -6.00 -6.14
CA HIS A 107 3.34 -7.23 -6.80
C HIS A 107 2.17 -8.15 -7.21
N TYR A 108 0.98 -7.94 -6.64
CA TYR A 108 -0.27 -8.55 -7.09
C TYR A 108 -0.71 -8.12 -8.49
N ILE A 109 -0.03 -7.16 -9.13
CA ILE A 109 -0.24 -6.87 -10.56
C ILE A 109 0.06 -8.08 -11.45
N ASN A 110 0.96 -8.97 -11.01
CA ASN A 110 1.30 -10.20 -11.72
C ASN A 110 0.36 -11.38 -11.38
N ASP A 111 -0.67 -11.14 -10.56
CA ASP A 111 -1.67 -12.16 -10.23
C ASP A 111 -2.62 -12.36 -11.42
N VAL A 112 -2.85 -13.62 -11.80
CA VAL A 112 -3.65 -13.96 -13.01
C VAL A 112 -5.10 -13.49 -12.88
N ASP A 113 -5.67 -13.58 -11.68
CA ASP A 113 -7.09 -13.28 -11.46
C ASP A 113 -7.30 -11.83 -11.03
N ARG A 114 -6.33 -11.23 -10.32
CA ARG A 114 -6.46 -9.91 -9.68
C ARG A 114 -5.61 -8.81 -10.30
N GLY A 115 -4.67 -9.15 -11.20
CA GLY A 115 -3.79 -8.20 -11.85
C GLY A 115 -4.55 -7.13 -12.65
N ALA A 116 -5.61 -7.54 -13.36
CA ALA A 116 -6.44 -6.63 -14.14
C ALA A 116 -7.10 -5.54 -13.28
N VAL A 117 -7.58 -5.88 -12.08
CA VAL A 117 -8.17 -4.90 -11.15
C VAL A 117 -7.14 -3.85 -10.74
N TRP A 118 -5.89 -4.27 -10.50
CA TRP A 118 -4.80 -3.35 -10.20
C TRP A 118 -4.51 -2.42 -11.36
N GLU A 119 -4.33 -2.96 -12.56
CA GLU A 119 -4.07 -2.18 -13.76
C GLU A 119 -5.16 -1.14 -14.01
N GLU A 120 -6.42 -1.57 -14.01
CA GLU A 120 -7.56 -0.68 -14.21
C GLU A 120 -7.63 0.40 -13.13
N THR A 121 -7.40 0.05 -11.86
CA THR A 121 -7.38 1.03 -10.76
C THR A 121 -6.34 2.11 -11.03
N LEU A 122 -5.11 1.70 -11.36
CA LEU A 122 -3.99 2.62 -11.56
C LEU A 122 -4.18 3.50 -12.80
N MET A 123 -4.75 2.96 -13.87
CA MET A 123 -5.06 3.69 -15.11
C MET A 123 -6.17 4.72 -14.91
N HIS A 124 -7.20 4.40 -14.13
CA HIS A 124 -8.33 5.30 -13.87
C HIS A 124 -8.04 6.37 -12.82
N LEU A 125 -6.89 6.33 -12.13
CA LEU A 125 -6.54 7.35 -11.14
C LEU A 125 -6.30 8.72 -11.81
N PRO A 126 -7.05 9.77 -11.43
CA PRO A 126 -6.79 11.12 -11.88
C PRO A 126 -5.32 11.55 -11.73
N LYS A 127 -4.82 12.33 -12.69
CA LYS A 127 -3.41 12.74 -12.75
C LYS A 127 -2.97 13.64 -11.60
N HIS A 128 -3.90 14.38 -11.00
CA HIS A 128 -3.62 15.27 -9.88
C HIS A 128 -3.35 14.51 -8.57
N ILE A 129 -3.82 13.26 -8.47
CA ILE A 129 -3.65 12.42 -7.27
C ILE A 129 -2.23 11.88 -7.20
N GLN A 130 -1.58 12.05 -6.05
CA GLN A 130 -0.30 11.41 -5.77
C GLN A 130 -0.49 9.90 -5.58
N LEU A 131 0.28 9.09 -6.30
CA LEU A 131 0.30 7.63 -6.11
C LEU A 131 1.56 7.24 -5.34
N VAL A 132 1.39 6.46 -4.28
CA VAL A 132 2.50 5.81 -3.56
C VAL A 132 2.33 4.30 -3.70
N ALA A 133 3.13 3.69 -4.58
CA ALA A 133 3.12 2.25 -4.80
C ALA A 133 4.14 1.54 -3.88
N LEU A 134 3.66 0.63 -3.06
CA LEU A 134 4.45 -0.14 -2.10
C LEU A 134 4.50 -1.61 -2.49
N SER A 135 5.67 -2.22 -2.35
CA SER A 135 5.86 -3.64 -2.65
C SER A 135 7.13 -4.19 -2.02
N ALA A 136 7.09 -5.48 -1.67
CA ALA A 136 8.22 -6.24 -1.21
C ALA A 136 8.97 -6.98 -2.33
N THR A 137 8.27 -7.50 -3.34
CA THR A 137 8.77 -8.59 -4.21
C THR A 137 8.50 -8.37 -5.70
N LEU A 138 8.43 -7.12 -6.15
CA LEU A 138 8.22 -6.83 -7.57
C LEU A 138 9.47 -7.25 -8.40
N LYS A 139 9.29 -8.18 -9.33
CA LYS A 139 10.38 -8.75 -10.15
C LYS A 139 11.09 -7.67 -10.98
N ASP A 140 10.33 -6.84 -11.67
CA ASP A 140 10.85 -5.77 -12.52
C ASP A 140 10.24 -4.40 -12.15
N PRO A 141 10.81 -3.72 -11.14
CA PRO A 141 10.29 -2.44 -10.70
C PRO A 141 10.57 -1.29 -11.67
N GLN A 142 11.53 -1.43 -12.59
CA GLN A 142 11.85 -0.40 -13.57
C GLN A 142 10.83 -0.40 -14.70
N ASN A 143 10.48 -1.58 -15.24
CA ASN A 143 9.44 -1.68 -16.25
C ASN A 143 8.07 -1.28 -15.70
N PHE A 144 7.78 -1.62 -14.44
CA PHE A 144 6.58 -1.11 -13.77
C PHE A 144 6.57 0.43 -13.68
N LEU A 145 7.71 1.06 -13.35
CA LEU A 145 7.82 2.52 -13.30
C LEU A 145 7.57 3.12 -14.69
N HIS A 146 8.22 2.64 -15.73
CA HIS A 146 8.02 3.15 -17.09
C HIS A 146 6.57 3.00 -17.56
N TRP A 147 5.95 1.85 -17.28
CA TRP A 147 4.55 1.60 -17.60
C TRP A 147 3.62 2.60 -16.89
N ILE A 148 3.78 2.80 -15.58
CA ILE A 148 2.88 3.69 -14.82
C ILE A 148 3.08 5.16 -15.21
N GLU A 149 4.32 5.57 -15.52
CA GLU A 149 4.63 6.91 -16.00
C GLU A 149 3.96 7.19 -17.35
N SER A 150 3.99 6.21 -18.26
CA SER A 150 3.33 6.27 -19.56
C SER A 150 1.80 6.32 -19.40
N ALA A 151 1.23 5.37 -18.65
CA ALA A 151 -0.21 5.25 -18.44
C ALA A 151 -0.82 6.51 -17.81
N ARG A 152 -0.13 7.10 -16.80
CA ARG A 152 -0.62 8.28 -16.08
C ARG A 152 -0.12 9.60 -16.67
N LYS A 153 0.81 9.57 -17.62
CA LYS A 153 1.51 10.74 -18.18
C LYS A 153 2.09 11.63 -17.07
N ARG A 154 2.78 11.01 -16.11
CA ARG A 154 3.35 11.66 -14.93
C ARG A 154 4.61 10.95 -14.48
N SER A 155 5.71 11.69 -14.32
CA SER A 155 6.97 11.14 -13.83
C SER A 155 6.86 10.65 -12.38
N GLY A 156 7.55 9.56 -12.09
CA GLY A 156 7.67 8.95 -10.78
C GLY A 156 9.14 8.78 -10.37
N LYS A 157 9.36 8.14 -9.23
CA LYS A 157 10.70 7.80 -8.76
C LYS A 157 10.67 6.42 -8.14
N LEU A 158 11.53 5.53 -8.63
CA LEU A 158 11.76 4.24 -7.99
C LEU A 158 12.70 4.42 -6.79
N VAL A 159 12.23 4.02 -5.62
CA VAL A 159 13.06 3.86 -4.42
C VAL A 159 13.14 2.38 -4.09
N ARG A 160 14.36 1.82 -4.13
CA ARG A 160 14.60 0.39 -3.88
C ARG A 160 15.56 0.20 -2.71
N ARG A 161 15.19 -0.70 -1.81
CA ARG A 161 16.05 -1.22 -0.75
C ARG A 161 16.10 -2.75 -0.88
N LEU A 162 17.30 -3.33 -0.78
CA LEU A 162 17.52 -4.78 -0.94
C LEU A 162 17.85 -5.47 0.38
N ASP A 163 18.46 -4.75 1.30
CA ASP A 163 18.85 -5.25 2.62
C ASP A 163 17.63 -5.36 3.54
N ARG A 164 17.55 -6.48 4.27
CA ARG A 164 16.60 -6.64 5.37
C ARG A 164 17.19 -6.05 6.63
N HIS A 165 16.39 -5.29 7.36
CA HIS A 165 16.80 -4.77 8.67
C HIS A 165 17.02 -5.91 9.68
N VAL A 166 16.23 -6.98 9.59
CA VAL A 166 16.38 -8.21 10.37
C VAL A 166 16.85 -9.31 9.41
N PRO A 167 18.06 -9.88 9.59
CA PRO A 167 18.56 -10.97 8.75
C PRO A 167 17.71 -12.24 8.94
N LEU A 168 17.53 -13.00 7.86
CA LEU A 168 16.90 -14.32 7.94
C LEU A 168 17.97 -15.40 7.88
N HIS A 169 17.81 -16.40 8.74
CA HIS A 169 18.61 -17.62 8.75
C HIS A 169 17.75 -18.75 8.19
N VAL A 170 18.23 -19.42 7.15
CA VAL A 170 17.54 -20.55 6.53
C VAL A 170 18.28 -21.81 6.92
N GLY A 171 17.58 -22.75 7.55
CA GLY A 171 18.17 -23.98 8.05
C GLY A 171 17.14 -25.05 8.35
N GLY A 172 17.63 -26.27 8.62
CA GLY A 172 16.83 -27.39 9.08
C GLY A 172 17.00 -27.60 10.58
N LEU A 173 15.94 -28.01 11.27
CA LEU A 173 16.05 -28.43 12.67
C LEU A 173 16.47 -29.90 12.72
N CYS A 174 17.56 -30.23 13.39
CA CYS A 174 17.93 -31.63 13.62
C CYS A 174 16.98 -32.25 14.67
N PRO A 175 16.16 -33.26 14.33
CA PRO A 175 15.16 -33.79 15.26
C PRO A 175 15.76 -34.50 16.48
N ARG A 176 17.00 -34.99 16.36
CA ARG A 176 17.69 -35.70 17.45
C ARG A 176 18.39 -34.78 18.45
N THR A 177 18.94 -33.66 17.98
CA THR A 177 19.73 -32.75 18.83
C THR A 177 19.05 -31.42 19.09
N GLY A 178 17.96 -31.11 18.37
CA GLY A 178 17.31 -29.80 18.40
C GLY A 178 18.14 -28.68 17.79
N ALA A 179 19.32 -28.99 17.23
CA ALA A 179 20.21 -27.98 16.66
C ALA A 179 19.65 -27.43 15.34
N LEU A 180 19.76 -26.11 15.16
CA LEU A 180 19.52 -25.46 13.88
C LEU A 180 20.74 -25.66 12.98
N LEU A 181 20.55 -26.34 11.85
CA LEU A 181 21.55 -26.52 10.79
C LEU A 181 21.29 -25.48 9.71
N GLU A 182 22.07 -24.39 9.71
CA GLU A 182 21.95 -23.36 8.67
C GLU A 182 22.43 -23.90 7.32
N PHE A 183 21.59 -23.80 6.29
CA PHE A 183 21.90 -24.33 4.96
C PHE A 183 22.84 -23.44 4.15
N TYR A 184 22.86 -22.14 4.42
CA TYR A 184 23.61 -21.15 3.62
C TYR A 184 24.65 -20.35 4.42
N GLY A 185 24.85 -20.67 5.71
CA GLY A 185 25.70 -19.88 6.61
C GLY A 185 25.32 -18.39 6.66
N ARG A 186 26.17 -17.57 7.29
CA ARG A 186 25.95 -16.11 7.44
C ARG A 186 26.08 -15.29 6.13
N ALA A 187 26.38 -15.91 5.00
CA ALA A 187 26.73 -15.21 3.75
C ALA A 187 25.58 -15.19 2.76
N GLY A 188 24.56 -14.37 3.03
CA GLY A 188 23.62 -13.91 2.01
C GLY A 188 24.17 -12.71 1.24
N LYS A 189 25.27 -12.88 0.51
CA LYS A 189 25.78 -11.95 -0.52
C LYS A 189 26.71 -12.69 -1.50
N GLU A 190 26.13 -13.19 -2.59
CA GLU A 190 26.73 -13.18 -3.93
C GLU A 190 25.65 -12.78 -4.93
#